data_AF-A0A4R4RX90-F1
#
_entry.id   AF-A0A4R4RX90-F1
#
_cell.length_a   1.000
_cell.length_b   1.000
_cell.length_c   1.000
_cell.angle_alpha   90.00
_cell.angle_beta   90.00
_cell.angle_gamma   90.00
#
_symmetry.space_group_name_H-M   'P 1'
#
loop_
_entity.id
_entity.type
_entity.pdbx_description
1 polymer ?
#
loop_
_entity_poly.entity_id
_entity_poly.type
_entity_poly.pdbx_seq_one_letter_code
_entity_poly.pdbx_strand_id
1 'polypeptide(L)' 'MTPDGDADGRDEPTPAALRAATARGLQEQFPGVRVWFGEATGSWWAMVPLRYGPRLLEAPSPQQLRDEIMSLRSRG' A
#
# COMPACT_ATOMS: atom_id res chain seq x y z
N MET A 1 -24.32 22.84 25.88
CA MET A 1 -24.93 22.01 24.82
C MET A 1 -24.39 22.53 23.50
N THR A 2 -23.23 22.03 23.11
CA THR A 2 -22.51 22.43 21.89
C THR A 2 -23.16 21.69 20.71
N PRO A 3 -23.33 22.33 19.54
CA PRO A 3 -23.95 21.65 18.40
C PRO A 3 -23.06 20.49 17.97
N ASP A 4 -23.71 19.34 17.87
CA ASP A 4 -23.27 18.10 17.24
C ASP A 4 -22.95 18.43 15.77
N GLY A 5 -21.69 18.77 15.53
CA GLY A 5 -21.11 18.82 14.20
C GLY A 5 -20.81 17.41 13.76
N ASP A 6 -21.84 16.57 13.68
CA ASP A 6 -21.72 15.23 13.16
C ASP A 6 -21.56 15.37 11.65
N ALA A 7 -20.33 15.07 11.25
CA ALA A 7 -19.83 15.12 9.91
C ALA A 7 -20.68 14.23 8.99
N ASP A 8 -21.74 14.82 8.45
CA ASP A 8 -22.30 14.45 7.15
C ASP A 8 -21.31 14.88 6.05
N GLY A 9 -20.12 14.30 6.12
CA GLY A 9 -19.20 14.18 5.03
C GLY A 9 -19.19 12.71 4.71
N ARG A 10 -20.14 12.27 3.89
CA ARG A 10 -20.00 11.05 3.08
C ARG A 10 -18.54 10.98 2.66
N ASP A 11 -17.79 10.03 3.23
CA ASP A 11 -16.37 9.82 2.95
C ASP A 11 -16.29 9.49 1.46
N GLU A 12 -16.19 10.53 0.65
CA GLU A 12 -15.77 10.44 -0.73
C GLU A 12 -14.42 9.74 -0.60
N PRO A 13 -14.31 8.46 -1.03
CA PRO A 13 -13.27 7.60 -0.53
C PRO A 13 -11.96 8.28 -0.82
N THR A 14 -11.33 8.79 0.23
CA THR A 14 -10.22 9.72 0.03
C THR A 14 -9.18 8.96 -0.79
N PRO A 15 -8.47 9.61 -1.71
CA PRO A 15 -7.46 8.92 -2.52
C PRO A 15 -6.45 8.17 -1.62
N ALA A 16 -6.19 8.68 -0.42
CA ALA A 16 -5.46 8.00 0.64
C ALA A 16 -6.13 6.70 1.12
N ALA A 17 -7.45 6.66 1.36
CA ALA A 17 -8.18 5.46 1.75
C ALA A 17 -8.22 4.40 0.64
N LEU A 18 -8.42 4.79 -0.62
CA LEU A 18 -8.34 3.88 -1.77
C LEU A 18 -6.95 3.26 -1.91
N ARG A 19 -5.91 4.07 -1.69
CA ARG A 19 -4.52 3.60 -1.64
C ARG A 19 -4.30 2.66 -0.45
N ALA A 20 -4.79 2.98 0.74
CA ALA A 20 -4.69 2.12 1.91
C ALA A 20 -5.40 0.77 1.70
N ALA A 21 -6.59 0.76 1.09
CA ALA A 21 -7.32 -0.45 0.73
C ALA A 21 -6.54 -1.31 -0.28
N THR A 22 -5.95 -0.68 -1.30
CA THR A 22 -5.12 -1.38 -2.28
C THR A 22 -3.84 -1.94 -1.65
N ALA A 23 -3.18 -1.16 -0.78
CA ALA A 23 -2.02 -1.61 0.00
C ALA A 23 -2.39 -2.82 0.87
N ARG A 24 -3.54 -2.77 1.54
CA ARG A 24 -4.03 -3.87 2.38
C ARG A 24 -4.32 -5.12 1.55
N GLY A 25 -4.99 -5.00 0.40
CA GLY A 25 -5.22 -6.13 -0.50
C GLY A 25 -3.94 -6.75 -1.05
N LEU A 26 -2.88 -5.97 -1.24
CA LEU A 26 -1.55 -6.50 -1.58
C LEU A 26 -0.91 -7.23 -0.39
N GLN A 27 -0.98 -6.67 0.82
CA GLN A 27 -0.46 -7.30 2.03
C GLN A 27 -1.17 -8.63 2.35
N GLU A 28 -2.47 -8.73 2.07
CA GLU A 28 -3.23 -9.98 2.21
C GLU A 28 -2.80 -11.04 1.18
N GLN A 29 -2.46 -10.64 -0.04
CA GLN A 29 -1.91 -11.55 -1.06
C GLN A 29 -0.47 -11.98 -0.75
N PHE A 30 0.29 -11.16 -0.03
CA PHE A 30 1.69 -11.39 0.28
C PHE A 30 1.94 -11.32 1.80
N PRO A 31 1.70 -12.42 2.54
CA PRO A 31 1.91 -12.43 3.98
C PRO A 31 3.37 -12.09 4.32
N GLY A 32 3.55 -11.08 5.18
CA GLY A 32 4.85 -10.56 5.60
C GLY A 32 5.35 -9.37 4.79
N VAL A 33 4.82 -9.12 3.59
CA VAL A 33 5.12 -7.90 2.82
C VAL A 33 4.36 -6.74 3.44
N ARG A 34 5.03 -5.59 3.58
CA ARG A 34 4.45 -4.34 4.07
C ARG A 34 4.34 -3.38 2.90
N VAL A 35 3.13 -2.89 2.57
CA VAL A 35 2.90 -2.02 1.41
C VAL A 35 2.32 -0.68 1.88
N TRP A 36 2.79 0.41 1.31
CA TRP A 36 2.28 1.76 1.58
C TRP A 36 2.46 2.67 0.36
N PHE A 37 1.72 3.78 0.31
CA PHE A 37 1.91 4.81 -0.71
C PHE A 37 2.69 5.98 -0.11
N GLY A 38 3.78 6.38 -0.77
CA GLY A 38 4.56 7.54 -0.39
C GLY A 38 3.94 8.79 -1.00
N GLU A 39 3.13 9.51 -0.23
CA GLU A 39 2.52 10.79 -0.66
C GLU A 39 3.57 11.80 -1.13
N ALA A 40 4.76 11.80 -0.51
CA ALA A 40 5.87 12.69 -0.86
C ALA A 40 6.52 12.35 -2.21
N THR A 41 6.53 11.07 -2.63
CA THR A 41 7.13 10.63 -3.90
C THR A 41 6.08 10.30 -4.96
N GLY A 42 4.80 10.31 -4.60
CA GLY A 42 3.70 9.88 -5.47
C GLY A 42 3.80 8.40 -5.89
N SER A 43 4.60 7.60 -5.17
CA SER A 43 4.94 6.24 -5.57
C SER A 43 4.54 5.22 -4.52
N TRP A 44 4.27 4.01 -4.98
CA TRP A 44 3.99 2.85 -4.15
C TRP A 44 5.28 2.24 -3.64
N TRP A 45 5.29 1.88 -2.37
CA TRP A 45 6.42 1.25 -1.71
C TRP A 45 5.99 -0.09 -1.14
N ALA A 46 6.85 -1.09 -1.28
CA ALA A 46 6.67 -2.39 -0.67
C ALA A 46 7.98 -2.85 -0.02
N MET A 47 7.88 -3.23 1.25
CA MET A 47 8.94 -3.90 1.98
C MET A 47 8.64 -5.40 2.00
N VAL A 48 9.42 -6.16 1.24
CA VAL A 48 9.31 -7.61 1.12
C VAL A 48 10.38 -8.26 1.99
N PRO A 49 10.03 -9.00 3.06
CA PRO A 49 11.01 -9.80 3.77
C PRO A 49 11.41 -11.00 2.89
N LEU A 50 12.67 -11.03 2.45
CA LEU A 50 13.26 -12.19 1.77
C LEU A 50 14.22 -12.92 2.69
N ARG A 51 14.59 -14.14 2.30
CA ARG A 51 15.57 -14.99 3.00
C ARG A 51 16.95 -14.33 3.12
N TYR A 52 17.33 -13.54 2.11
CA TYR A 52 18.58 -12.80 2.04
C TYR A 52 18.51 -11.39 2.65
N GLY A 53 17.34 -10.97 3.15
CA GLY A 53 17.13 -9.66 3.76
C GLY A 53 15.87 -8.94 3.26
N PRO A 54 15.37 -7.94 4.00
CA PRO A 54 14.25 -7.13 3.57
C PRO A 54 14.61 -6.31 2.33
N ARG A 55 13.77 -6.40 1.30
CA ARG A 55 13.93 -5.66 0.06
C ARG A 55 12.85 -4.60 -0.04
N LEU A 56 13.28 -3.37 -0.32
CA LEU A 56 12.39 -2.27 -0.60
C LEU A 56 12.17 -2.19 -2.11
N LEU A 57 10.91 -2.11 -2.53
CA LEU A 57 10.48 -1.92 -3.90
C LEU A 57 9.70 -0.62 -3.98
N GLU A 58 10.00 0.19 -5.00
CA GLU A 58 9.24 1.40 -5.34
C GLU A 58 8.63 1.18 -6.73
N ALA A 59 7.37 1.56 -6.90
CA ALA A 59 6.71 1.54 -8.20
C ALA A 59 5.71 2.69 -8.34
N PRO A 60 5.57 3.28 -9.54
CA PRO A 60 4.59 4.36 -9.77
C PRO A 60 3.14 3.86 -9.80
N SER A 61 2.90 2.55 -9.74
CA SER A 61 1.56 1.95 -9.81
C SER A 61 1.46 0.68 -8.98
N PRO A 62 0.28 0.37 -8.40
CA PRO A 62 0.12 -0.81 -7.54
C PRO A 62 0.27 -2.11 -8.32
N GLN A 63 -0.04 -2.11 -9.62
CA GLN A 63 0.13 -3.26 -10.51
C GLN A 63 1.61 -3.56 -10.77
N GLN A 64 2.41 -2.53 -11.04
CA GLN A 64 3.88 -2.64 -11.16
C GLN A 64 4.49 -3.10 -9.83
N LEU A 65 4.05 -2.56 -8.70
CA LEU A 65 4.53 -2.98 -7.38
C LEU A 65 4.28 -4.47 -7.15
N ARG A 66 3.09 -4.94 -7.49
CA ARG A 66 2.72 -6.36 -7.38
C ARG A 66 3.60 -7.24 -8.26
N ASP A 67 3.82 -6.84 -9.51
CA ASP A 67 4.68 -7.59 -10.44
C ASP A 67 6.11 -7.67 -9.90
N GLU A 68 6.66 -6.55 -9.41
CA GLU A 68 7.98 -6.50 -8.78
C GLU A 68 8.06 -7.40 -7.53
N ILE A 69 7.03 -7.41 -6.66
CA ILE A 69 6.97 -8.31 -5.51
C ILE A 69 6.94 -9.79 -5.97
N MET A 70 6.16 -10.13 -7.00
CA MET A 70 6.10 -11.49 -7.55
C MET A 70 7.41 -11.92 -8.18
N SER A 71 8.01 -11.05 -9.00
CA SER A 71 9.32 -11.24 -9.64
C SER A 71 10.41 -11.44 -8.58
N LEU A 72 10.38 -10.63 -7.51
CA LEU A 72 11.34 -10.71 -6.42
C LEU A 72 11.20 -12.00 -5.61
N ARG A 73 9.97 -12.44 -5.30
CA ARG A 73 9.70 -13.70 -4.60
C ARG A 73 10.01 -14.93 -5.45
N SER A 74 9.85 -14.85 -6.77
CA SER A 74 10.20 -15.93 -7.70
C SER A 74 11.71 -16.15 -7.79
N ARG A 75 12.51 -15.11 -7.51
CA ARG A 75 13.98 -15.13 -7.60
C ARG A 75 14.67 -15.50 -6.27
N GLY A 76 13.93 -15.69 -5.17
CA GLY A 76 14.47 -15.86 -3.80
C GLY A 76 14.05 -17.14 -3.10
#